data_AF-A0A4Q6BN66-F1
#
_entry.id   AF-A0A4Q6BN66-F1
#
_cell.length_a   1.000
_cell.length_b   1.000
_cell.length_c   1.000
_cell.angle_alpha   90.00
_cell.angle_beta   90.00
_cell.angle_gamma   90.00
#
_symmetry.space_group_name_H-M   'P 1'
#
loop_
_entity.id
_entity.type
_entity.pdbx_description
1 polymer ?
#
loop_
_entity_poly.entity_id
_entity_poly.type
_entity_poly.pdbx_seq_one_letter_code
_entity_poly.pdbx_strand_id
1 'polypeptide(L)'
;SAEASKVVNDLFQAGLLTIDESGKWRRQANKTFFKLDTSSPSLQHFYRQMWEKAEQSLANEEYGERAFSATMLSVSESDFDFVKAEIETFRRGLITKIAARPGAAERIYSMAVQFFPLDRKRNTSS
;
A
#
# COMPACT_ATOMS: atom_id res chain seq x y z
N SER A 1 -24.21 -14.04 -3.84
CA SER A 1 -25.18 -12.92 -3.81
C SER A 1 -24.80 -11.93 -4.91
N ALA A 2 -25.73 -11.05 -5.33
CA ALA A 2 -25.44 -10.01 -6.33
C ALA A 2 -24.25 -9.12 -5.93
N GLU A 3 -24.06 -8.90 -4.63
CA GLU A 3 -22.97 -8.11 -4.05
C GLU A 3 -21.60 -8.81 -4.20
N ALA A 4 -21.53 -10.12 -3.97
CA ALA A 4 -20.32 -10.91 -4.20
C ALA A 4 -19.90 -10.92 -5.68
N SER A 5 -20.87 -11.03 -6.61
CA SER A 5 -20.59 -10.98 -8.05
C SER A 5 -20.06 -9.62 -8.50
N LYS A 6 -20.57 -8.53 -7.91
CA LYS A 6 -20.09 -7.17 -8.17
C LYS A 6 -18.63 -7.00 -7.74
N VAL A 7 -18.30 -7.40 -6.51
CA VAL A 7 -16.92 -7.32 -5.98
C VAL A 7 -15.95 -8.14 -6.83
N VAL A 8 -16.34 -9.35 -7.27
CA VAL A 8 -15.52 -10.18 -8.15
C VAL A 8 -15.29 -9.50 -9.49
N ASN A 9 -16.31 -8.90 -10.09
CA ASN A 9 -16.18 -8.16 -11.34
C ASN A 9 -15.25 -6.95 -11.18
N ASP A 10 -15.36 -6.21 -10.08
CA ASP A 10 -14.48 -5.08 -9.77
C ASP A 10 -13.01 -5.53 -9.65
N LEU A 11 -12.75 -6.71 -9.09
CA LEU A 11 -11.41 -7.31 -9.01
C LEU A 11 -10.87 -7.74 -10.38
N PHE A 12 -11.71 -8.22 -11.31
CA PHE A 12 -11.33 -8.47 -12.70
C PHE A 12 -11.00 -7.18 -13.45
N GLN A 13 -11.86 -6.15 -13.32
CA GLN A 13 -11.66 -4.84 -13.95
C GLN A 13 -10.40 -4.13 -13.42
N ALA A 14 -10.09 -4.30 -12.14
CA ALA A 14 -8.88 -3.78 -11.52
C ALA A 14 -7.60 -4.57 -11.92
N GLY A 15 -7.72 -5.65 -12.70
CA GLY A 15 -6.60 -6.52 -13.08
C GLY A 15 -6.00 -7.27 -11.88
N LEU A 16 -6.78 -7.49 -10.82
CA LEU A 16 -6.38 -8.23 -9.61
C LEU A 16 -6.70 -9.73 -9.74
N LEU A 17 -7.69 -10.08 -10.59
CA LEU A 17 -8.07 -11.45 -10.93
C LEU A 17 -7.96 -11.69 -12.44
N THR A 18 -7.61 -12.91 -12.81
CA THR A 18 -7.62 -13.43 -14.18
C THR A 18 -8.17 -14.86 -14.18
N ILE A 19 -8.64 -15.33 -15.33
CA ILE A 19 -9.07 -16.71 -15.52
C ILE A 19 -7.91 -17.44 -16.21
N ASP A 20 -7.45 -18.55 -15.65
CA ASP A 20 -6.42 -19.37 -16.29
C ASP A 20 -7.01 -20.25 -17.41
N GLU A 21 -6.15 -20.95 -18.14
CA GLU A 21 -6.55 -21.81 -19.27
C GLU A 21 -7.52 -22.93 -18.85
N SER A 22 -7.61 -23.24 -17.56
CA SER A 22 -8.53 -24.25 -17.01
C SER A 22 -9.89 -23.69 -16.58
N GLY A 23 -10.14 -22.40 -16.82
CA GLY A 23 -11.36 -21.72 -16.41
C GLY A 23 -11.40 -21.36 -14.92
N LYS A 24 -10.29 -21.51 -14.18
CA LYS A 24 -10.22 -21.21 -12.75
C LYS A 24 -9.73 -19.80 -12.49
N TRP A 25 -10.21 -19.20 -11.41
CA TRP A 25 -9.76 -17.87 -11.00
C TRP A 25 -8.34 -17.94 -10.46
N ARG A 26 -7.47 -17.11 -11.01
CA ARG A 26 -6.09 -16.94 -10.58
C ARG A 26 -5.84 -15.47 -10.23
N ARG A 27 -5.21 -15.22 -9.09
CA ARG A 27 -4.76 -13.88 -8.70
C ARG A 27 -3.67 -13.40 -9.64
N GLN A 28 -3.78 -12.18 -10.18
CA GLN A 28 -2.64 -11.54 -10.84
C GLN A 28 -1.71 -10.98 -9.76
N ALA A 29 -0.56 -11.63 -9.56
CA ALA A 29 0.40 -11.27 -8.50
C ALA A 29 1.08 -9.89 -8.70
N ASN A 30 0.93 -9.27 -9.88
CA ASN A 30 1.86 -8.22 -10.33
C ASN A 30 1.25 -6.81 -10.37
N LYS A 31 -0.05 -6.65 -10.12
CA LYS A 31 -0.75 -5.35 -10.28
C LYS A 31 -1.49 -4.94 -9.01
N THR A 32 -0.75 -4.50 -7.99
CA THR A 32 -1.33 -3.81 -6.81
C THR A 32 -0.74 -2.42 -6.69
N PHE A 33 -0.64 -1.70 -7.81
CA PHE A 33 -0.10 -0.35 -7.85
C PHE A 33 -1.17 0.57 -8.41
N PHE A 34 -1.89 1.24 -7.52
CA PHE A 34 -2.59 2.46 -7.90
C PHE A 34 -1.53 3.51 -8.20
N LYS A 35 -1.54 4.03 -9.43
CA LYS A 35 -0.74 5.21 -9.77
C LYS A 35 -1.34 6.38 -9.00
N LEU A 36 -0.63 6.81 -7.96
CA LEU A 36 -1.08 7.72 -6.92
C LEU A 36 -0.91 9.17 -7.38
N ASP A 37 -1.54 9.53 -8.48
CA ASP A 37 -1.31 10.84 -9.11
C ASP A 37 -2.25 11.92 -8.53
N THR A 38 -3.34 11.55 -7.82
CA THR A 38 -4.27 12.50 -7.19
C THR A 38 -4.90 11.98 -5.89
N SER A 39 -5.05 12.87 -4.90
CA SER A 39 -5.82 12.60 -3.68
C SER A 39 -7.31 12.50 -4.01
N SER A 40 -7.93 11.36 -3.74
CA SER A 40 -9.39 11.16 -3.86
C SER A 40 -10.01 10.78 -2.50
N PRO A 41 -11.31 11.03 -2.29
CA PRO A 41 -12.00 10.59 -1.07
C PRO A 41 -11.86 9.08 -0.82
N SER A 42 -11.95 8.28 -1.88
CA SER A 42 -11.77 6.83 -1.81
C SER A 42 -10.38 6.43 -1.34
N LEU A 43 -9.35 7.16 -1.80
CA LEU A 43 -7.98 6.92 -1.39
C LEU A 43 -7.74 7.32 0.08
N GLN A 44 -8.31 8.45 0.52
CA GLN A 44 -8.26 8.84 1.93
C GLN A 44 -8.96 7.80 2.82
N HIS A 45 -10.11 7.29 2.38
CA HIS A 45 -10.82 6.23 3.09
C HIS A 45 -9.99 4.95 3.18
N PHE A 46 -9.36 4.54 2.08
CA PHE A 46 -8.44 3.40 2.06
C PHE A 46 -7.29 3.57 3.08
N TYR A 47 -6.64 4.73 3.13
CA TYR A 47 -5.57 4.97 4.09
C TYR A 47 -6.07 4.94 5.54
N ARG A 48 -7.25 5.49 5.83
CA ARG A 48 -7.86 5.41 7.18
C ARG A 48 -8.09 3.96 7.60
N GLN A 49 -8.68 3.14 6.72
CA GLN A 49 -8.86 1.71 6.98
C GLN A 49 -7.52 1.01 7.22
N MET A 50 -6.45 1.45 6.53
CA MET A 50 -5.12 0.87 6.74
C MET A 50 -4.49 1.28 8.06
N TRP A 51 -4.71 2.51 8.51
CA TRP A 51 -4.27 2.98 9.83
C TRP A 51 -5.00 2.25 10.95
N GLU A 52 -6.31 2.05 10.83
CA GLU A 52 -7.10 1.27 11.80
C GLU A 52 -6.56 -0.16 11.93
N LYS A 53 -6.18 -0.81 10.82
CA LYS A 53 -5.55 -2.14 10.87
C LYS A 53 -4.18 -2.11 11.51
N ALA A 54 -3.39 -1.07 11.26
CA ALA A 54 -2.09 -0.91 11.91
C ALA A 54 -2.23 -0.72 13.42
N GLU A 55 -3.20 0.09 13.87
CA GLU A 55 -3.52 0.27 15.28
C GLU A 55 -3.98 -1.04 15.94
N GLN A 56 -4.88 -1.79 15.28
CA GLN A 56 -5.31 -3.10 15.77
C GLN A 56 -4.14 -4.08 15.87
N SER A 57 -3.23 -4.10 14.90
CA SER A 57 -2.02 -4.94 14.95
C SER A 57 -1.09 -4.51 16.10
N LEU A 58 -0.94 -3.21 16.33
CA LEU A 58 -0.16 -2.68 17.44
C LEU A 58 -0.75 -3.08 18.81
N ALA A 59 -2.07 -3.22 18.92
CA ALA A 59 -2.73 -3.64 20.15
C ALA A 59 -2.71 -5.16 20.36
N ASN A 60 -2.89 -5.96 19.30
CA ASN A 60 -3.26 -7.37 19.42
C ASN A 60 -2.17 -8.37 19.01
N GLU A 61 -1.26 -8.01 18.10
CA GLU A 61 -0.22 -8.92 17.61
C GLU A 61 1.02 -8.88 18.51
N GLU A 62 1.69 -10.01 18.71
CA GLU A 62 2.94 -10.05 19.47
C GLU A 62 4.04 -9.20 18.81
N TYR A 63 4.97 -8.68 19.61
CA TYR A 63 6.04 -7.81 19.11
C TYR A 63 6.87 -8.45 17.98
N GLY A 64 7.08 -9.77 18.03
CA GLY A 64 7.83 -10.52 17.01
C GLY A 64 7.05 -10.78 15.71
N GLU A 65 5.72 -10.62 15.72
CA GLU A 65 4.88 -10.84 14.54
C GLU A 65 4.65 -9.57 13.71
N ARG A 66 5.20 -8.44 14.16
CA ARG A 66 5.04 -7.13 13.54
C ARG A 66 6.38 -6.41 13.37
N ALA A 67 6.45 -5.55 12.35
CA ALA A 67 7.63 -4.74 12.06
C ALA A 67 7.25 -3.26 11.97
N PHE A 68 7.06 -2.63 13.12
CA PHE A 68 6.81 -1.18 13.20
C PHE A 68 8.14 -0.43 13.20
N SER A 69 8.32 0.44 12.21
CA SER A 69 9.44 1.37 12.12
C SER A 69 8.91 2.76 11.82
N ALA A 70 9.36 3.76 12.58
CA ALA A 70 9.02 5.15 12.38
C ALA A 70 10.28 6.01 12.56
N THR A 71 10.43 7.03 11.72
CA THR A 71 11.53 7.99 11.82
C THR A 71 10.98 9.37 11.49
N MET A 72 11.35 10.35 12.32
CA MET A 72 11.10 11.77 12.03
C MET A 72 12.39 12.35 11.49
N LEU A 73 12.31 13.08 10.38
CA LEU A 73 13.45 13.74 9.76
C LEU A 73 13.06 15.13 9.28
N SER A 74 14.01 16.06 9.35
CA SER A 74 13.89 17.39 8.76
C SER A 74 14.41 17.35 7.33
N VAL A 75 13.59 17.72 6.36
CA VAL A 75 13.95 17.79 4.93
C VAL A 75 13.59 19.16 4.37
N SER A 76 14.23 19.56 3.27
CA SER A 76 13.76 20.70 2.50
C SER A 76 12.43 20.36 1.81
N GLU A 77 11.55 21.35 1.64
CA GLU A 77 10.34 21.16 0.81
C GLU A 77 10.69 20.75 -0.63
N SER A 78 11.85 21.18 -1.14
CA SER A 78 12.36 20.79 -2.46
C SER A 78 12.64 19.30 -2.60
N ASP A 79 12.89 18.60 -1.48
CA ASP A 79 13.27 17.18 -1.49
C ASP A 79 12.04 16.27 -1.47
N PHE A 80 10.83 16.83 -1.37
CA PHE A 80 9.60 16.05 -1.23
C PHE A 80 9.39 15.06 -2.39
N ASP A 81 9.60 15.50 -3.63
CA ASP A 81 9.44 14.63 -4.81
C ASP A 81 10.55 13.58 -4.90
N PHE A 82 11.77 13.92 -4.46
CA PHE A 82 12.85 12.95 -4.32
C PHE A 82 12.48 11.84 -3.32
N VAL A 83 12.00 12.22 -2.13
CA VAL A 83 11.57 11.25 -1.11
C VAL A 83 10.43 10.35 -1.63
N LYS A 84 9.48 10.91 -2.38
CA LYS A 84 8.41 10.13 -3.03
C LYS A 84 8.96 9.09 -4.01
N ALA A 85 9.92 9.47 -4.84
CA ALA A 85 10.55 8.56 -5.80
C ALA A 85 11.32 7.42 -5.11
N GLU A 86 12.02 7.73 -4.01
CA GLU A 86 12.72 6.73 -3.20
C GLU A 86 11.74 5.73 -2.56
N ILE A 87 10.62 6.22 -2.00
CA ILE A 87 9.56 5.36 -1.44
C ILE A 87 8.96 4.43 -2.50
N GLU A 88 8.72 4.94 -3.71
CA GLU A 88 8.22 4.12 -4.82
C GLU A 88 9.23 3.04 -5.21
N THR A 89 10.51 3.43 -5.36
CA THR A 89 11.60 2.52 -5.70
C THR A 89 11.74 1.41 -4.66
N PHE A 90 11.71 1.77 -3.37
CA PHE A 90 11.72 0.83 -2.26
C PHE A 90 10.54 -0.15 -2.34
N ARG A 91 9.30 0.36 -2.45
CA ARG A 91 8.10 -0.48 -2.51
C ARG A 91 8.13 -1.47 -3.67
N ARG A 92 8.46 -0.98 -4.88
CA ARG A 92 8.55 -1.83 -6.08
C ARG A 92 9.65 -2.87 -5.91
N GLY A 93 10.82 -2.46 -5.44
CA GLY A 93 11.95 -3.34 -5.21
C GLY A 93 11.64 -4.46 -4.21
N LEU A 94 10.98 -4.16 -3.09
CA LEU A 94 10.59 -5.17 -2.12
C LEU A 94 9.57 -6.17 -2.69
N ILE A 95 8.54 -5.68 -3.38
CA ILE A 95 7.51 -6.54 -3.98
C ILE A 95 8.13 -7.50 -5.00
N THR A 96 9.00 -7.00 -5.89
CA THR A 96 9.72 -7.85 -6.85
C THR A 96 10.56 -8.91 -6.15
N LYS A 97 11.28 -8.55 -5.08
CA LYS A 97 12.09 -9.50 -4.30
C LYS A 97 11.25 -10.59 -3.64
N ILE A 98 10.10 -10.24 -3.07
CA ILE A 98 9.19 -11.22 -2.43
C ILE A 98 8.52 -12.10 -3.46
N ALA A 99 8.02 -11.54 -4.56
CA ALA A 99 7.37 -12.29 -5.63
C ALA A 99 8.30 -13.29 -6.32
N ALA A 100 9.62 -13.03 -6.32
CA ALA A 100 10.63 -13.94 -6.84
C ALA A 100 11.00 -15.09 -5.87
N ARG A 101 10.53 -15.07 -4.61
CA ARG A 101 10.84 -16.14 -3.66
C ARG A 101 9.99 -17.38 -3.96
N PRO A 102 10.58 -18.59 -3.89
CA PRO A 102 9.82 -19.83 -4.00
C PRO A 102 8.94 -20.03 -2.76
N GLY A 103 7.75 -20.59 -2.95
CA GLY A 103 6.79 -20.91 -1.88
C GLY A 103 5.40 -20.33 -2.11
N ALA A 104 4.41 -20.90 -1.42
CA ALA A 104 3.07 -20.33 -1.37
C ALA A 104 3.00 -19.22 -0.31
N ALA A 105 2.22 -18.17 -0.56
CA ALA A 105 1.96 -17.15 0.45
C ALA A 105 1.07 -17.73 1.56
N GLU A 106 1.56 -17.75 2.80
CA GLU A 106 0.86 -18.34 3.95
C GLU A 106 0.12 -17.27 4.79
N ARG A 107 0.62 -16.04 4.79
CA ARG A 107 0.06 -14.91 5.56
C ARG A 107 0.09 -13.65 4.72
N ILE A 108 -0.95 -12.82 4.88
CA ILE A 108 -1.02 -11.50 4.26
C ILE A 108 -0.47 -10.48 5.24
N TYR A 109 0.52 -9.71 4.79
CA TYR A 109 1.04 -8.56 5.52
C TYR A 109 0.62 -7.28 4.80
N SER A 110 0.16 -6.29 5.58
CA SER A 110 -0.01 -4.93 5.10
C SER A 110 1.25 -4.12 5.39
N MET A 111 1.82 -3.49 4.36
CA MET A 111 2.93 -2.54 4.51
C MET A 111 2.47 -1.16 4.06
N ALA A 112 2.49 -0.20 4.97
CA ALA A 112 2.21 1.20 4.70
C ALA A 112 3.49 2.02 4.92
N VAL A 113 3.98 2.67 3.87
CA VAL A 113 5.08 3.64 3.94
C VAL A 113 4.51 5.01 3.63
N GLN A 114 4.69 5.96 4.54
CA GLN A 114 4.03 7.25 4.49
C GLN A 114 5.02 8.34 4.85
N PHE A 115 4.95 9.45 4.12
CA PHE A 115 5.74 10.65 4.37
C PHE A 115 4.79 11.85 4.32
N PHE A 116 4.67 12.56 5.44
CA PHE A 116 3.71 13.65 5.61
C PHE A 116 4.30 14.75 6.50
N PRO A 117 3.93 16.01 6.27
CA PRO A 117 4.37 17.11 7.13
C PRO A 117 3.73 16.98 8.52
N LEU A 118 4.53 17.23 9.56
CA LEU A 118 4.07 17.32 10.95
C LEU A 118 3.86 18.77 11.40
N ASP A 119 4.23 19.72 10.55
CA ASP A 119 4.19 21.14 10.79
C ASP A 119 3.41 21.87 9.68
N ARG A 120 3.34 23.20 9.81
CA ARG A 120 2.75 24.06 8.79
C ARG A 120 3.85 24.65 7.95
N LYS A 121 3.59 24.78 6.64
CA LYS A 121 4.48 25.54 5.75
C LYS A 121 4.70 26.94 6.33
N ARG A 122 5.97 27.35 6.38
CA ARG A 122 6.32 28.69 6.84
C ARG A 122 5.89 29.67 5.74
N ASN A 123 4.82 30.42 5.97
CA ASN A 123 4.41 31.49 5.06
C ASN A 123 5.52 32.54 5.04
N THR A 124 6.32 32.59 3.99
CA THR A 124 7.21 33.72 3.72
C THR A 124 6.34 34.85 3.18
N SER A 125 5.75 35.63 4.09
CA SER A 125 5.25 36.96 3.76
C SER A 125 6.47 37.85 3.51
N SER A 126 6.82 38.04 2.24
CA SER A 126 7.70 39.10 1.77
C SER A 126 6.95 40.42 1.72
#